data_AF-A0A5N8V7T0-F1
#
_entry.id   AF-A0A5N8V7T0-F1
#
_cell.length_a   1.000
_cell.length_b   1.000
_cell.length_c   1.000
_cell.angle_alpha   90.00
_cell.angle_beta   90.00
_cell.angle_gamma   90.00
#
_symmetry.space_group_name_H-M   'P 1'
#
loop_
_entity.id
_entity.type
_entity.pdbx_description
1 polymer ?
#
loop_
_entity_poly.entity_id
_entity_poly.type
_entity_poly.pdbx_seq_one_letter_code
_entity_poly.pdbx_strand_id
1 'polypeptide(L)'
;MLLFAVSAGVPVVLVLGAVTGWIHSVMGAPTWTSWVIAALAVLIGWPLAWFSTKPGIRSATNLLLSAYRRDGLEYVEQSYLSRLGPYRAGLQLFNLALALDHAGDQDGALEVYRRAADHGSPPAMVNLAYWLSQHGEQDEAQEWYRRATEAGYKRVPPGAGER
;
A
#
# COMPACT_ATOMS: atom_id res chain seq x y z
N MET A 1 41.98 -15.30 12.82
CA MET A 1 40.55 -14.97 12.57
C MET A 1 39.93 -14.72 13.94
N LEU A 2 39.89 -13.51 14.54
CA LEU A 2 39.36 -12.20 14.09
C LEU A 2 38.00 -12.37 13.40
N LEU A 3 36.87 -11.71 13.71
CA LEU A 3 36.41 -10.75 14.74
C LEU A 3 34.85 -10.62 14.54
N PHE A 4 34.16 -10.19 15.60
CA PHE A 4 32.78 -9.70 15.77
C PHE A 4 31.95 -9.17 14.56
N ALA A 5 30.62 -9.40 14.59
CA ALA A 5 29.61 -8.34 14.82
C ALA A 5 28.17 -8.91 14.92
N VAL A 6 27.68 -9.09 16.15
CA VAL A 6 26.25 -9.08 16.48
C VAL A 6 25.90 -7.65 16.83
N SER A 7 24.91 -7.04 16.16
CA SER A 7 24.32 -5.78 16.60
C SER A 7 22.80 -5.93 16.70
N ALA A 8 22.34 -5.76 17.95
CA ALA A 8 21.01 -5.34 18.38
C ALA A 8 19.82 -6.27 18.10
N GLY A 9 19.86 -7.49 18.64
CA GLY A 9 18.65 -8.21 19.05
C GLY A 9 18.37 -7.89 20.51
N VAL A 10 17.36 -7.07 20.82
CA VAL A 10 16.82 -7.01 22.19
C VAL A 10 16.38 -8.42 22.55
N PRO A 11 16.90 -9.05 23.61
CA PRO A 11 16.57 -10.43 23.92
C PRO A 11 15.06 -10.57 24.10
N VAL A 12 14.45 -11.53 23.40
CA VAL A 12 13.02 -11.90 23.49
C VAL A 12 12.55 -12.03 24.94
N VAL A 13 13.45 -12.42 25.84
CA VAL A 13 13.24 -12.53 27.29
C VAL A 13 12.88 -11.19 27.94
N LEU A 14 13.45 -10.06 27.49
CA LEU A 14 13.14 -8.72 28.01
C LEU A 14 11.76 -8.22 27.55
N VAL A 15 11.36 -8.56 26.32
CA VAL A 15 10.04 -8.22 25.78
C VAL A 15 8.94 -9.03 26.49
N LEU A 16 9.19 -10.32 26.72
CA LEU A 16 8.27 -11.19 27.47
C LEU A 16 8.12 -10.73 28.94
N GLY A 17 9.22 -10.33 29.59
CA GLY A 17 9.18 -9.77 30.95
C GLY A 17 8.30 -8.52 31.05
N ALA A 18 8.43 -7.58 30.11
CA ALA A 18 7.64 -6.35 30.08
C ALA A 18 6.14 -6.61 29.85
N VAL A 19 5.80 -7.57 28.97
CA VAL A 19 4.39 -7.96 28.70
C VAL A 19 3.76 -8.64 29.91
N THR A 20 4.50 -9.52 30.60
CA THR A 20 4.00 -10.18 31.81
C THR A 20 3.80 -9.21 32.98
N GLY A 21 4.68 -8.20 33.12
CA GLY A 21 4.55 -7.16 34.14
C GLY A 21 3.34 -6.25 33.91
N TRP A 22 3.06 -5.89 32.64
CA TRP A 22 1.87 -5.11 32.28
C TRP A 22 0.57 -5.89 32.51
N ILE A 23 0.53 -7.18 32.15
CA ILE A 23 -0.62 -8.07 32.41
C ILE A 23 -0.93 -8.18 33.90
N HIS A 24 0.10 -8.31 34.74
CA HIS A 24 -0.09 -8.38 36.19
C HIS A 24 -0.67 -7.08 36.75
N SER A 25 -0.16 -5.94 36.28
CA SER A 25 -0.61 -4.60 36.70
C SER A 25 -2.05 -4.28 36.26
N VAL A 26 -2.47 -4.73 35.07
CA VAL A 26 -3.78 -4.39 34.49
C VAL A 26 -4.87 -5.40 34.87
N MET A 27 -4.55 -6.69 35.03
CA MET A 27 -5.56 -7.75 35.22
C MET A 27 -5.57 -8.38 36.62
N GLY A 28 -4.62 -8.05 37.51
CA GLY A 28 -4.61 -8.55 38.90
C GLY A 28 -4.50 -10.08 39.02
N ALA A 29 -4.04 -10.76 37.98
CA ALA A 29 -4.06 -12.21 37.88
C ALA A 29 -2.79 -12.85 38.49
N PRO A 30 -2.89 -14.03 39.13
CA PRO A 30 -1.75 -14.72 39.72
C PRO A 30 -0.76 -15.18 38.65
N THR A 31 0.54 -15.14 38.99
CA THR A 31 1.68 -15.30 38.06
C THR A 31 1.61 -16.54 37.17
N TRP A 32 1.04 -17.64 37.65
CA TRP A 32 0.88 -18.89 36.90
C TRP A 32 -0.10 -18.77 35.72
N THR A 33 -1.11 -17.90 35.80
CA THR A 33 -2.08 -17.66 34.70
C THR A 33 -1.47 -16.87 33.54
N SER A 34 -0.53 -15.97 33.83
CA SER A 34 0.21 -15.22 32.80
C SER A 34 1.05 -16.13 31.91
N TRP A 35 1.64 -17.20 32.48
CA TRP A 35 2.37 -18.21 31.71
C TRP A 35 1.44 -19.03 30.82
N VAL A 36 0.23 -19.33 31.28
CA VAL A 36 -0.79 -20.02 30.47
C VAL A 36 -1.25 -19.13 29.31
N ILE A 37 -1.53 -17.85 29.56
CA ILE A 37 -1.91 -16.89 28.51
C ILE A 37 -0.76 -16.70 27.50
N ALA A 38 0.48 -16.58 27.97
CA ALA A 38 1.65 -16.45 27.10
C ALA A 38 1.87 -17.72 26.25
N ALA A 39 1.72 -18.91 26.83
CA ALA A 39 1.83 -20.18 26.10
C ALA A 39 0.71 -20.33 25.05
N LEU A 40 -0.53 -19.98 25.40
CA LEU A 40 -1.67 -19.99 24.47
C LEU A 40 -1.48 -18.96 23.34
N ALA A 41 -0.97 -17.77 23.65
CA ALA A 41 -0.69 -16.74 22.65
C ALA A 41 0.41 -17.18 21.65
N VAL A 42 1.42 -17.92 22.11
CA VAL A 42 2.45 -18.52 21.25
C VAL A 42 1.86 -19.64 20.38
N LEU A 43 1.00 -20.50 20.93
CA LEU A 43 0.31 -21.56 20.18
C LEU A 43 -0.64 -21.02 19.11
N ILE A 44 -1.21 -19.84 19.33
CA ILE A 44 -2.13 -19.16 18.39
C ILE A 44 -1.34 -18.22 17.44
N GLY A 45 -0.01 -18.11 17.57
CA GLY A 45 0.84 -17.30 16.68
C GLY A 45 0.69 -15.78 16.87
N TRP A 46 0.08 -15.36 17.98
CA TRP A 46 -0.33 -13.99 18.25
C TRP A 46 0.83 -12.96 18.17
N PRO A 47 2.05 -13.21 18.70
CA PRO A 47 3.11 -12.20 18.63
C PRO A 47 3.76 -12.09 17.24
N LEU A 48 3.72 -13.13 16.41
CA LEU A 48 4.40 -13.15 15.11
C LEU A 48 3.60 -12.45 14.00
N ALA A 49 2.27 -12.44 14.13
CA ALA A 49 1.37 -11.75 13.20
C ALA A 49 1.53 -10.23 13.24
N TRP A 50 1.94 -9.66 14.39
CA TRP A 50 2.14 -8.21 14.57
C TRP A 50 3.46 -7.71 13.95
N PHE A 51 4.52 -8.53 13.96
CA PHE A 51 5.87 -8.10 13.58
C PHE A 51 6.26 -8.32 12.11
N SER A 52 5.59 -9.23 11.37
CA SER A 52 6.10 -9.68 10.06
C SER A 52 5.38 -9.12 8.82
N THR A 53 4.21 -8.49 8.97
CA THR A 53 3.51 -7.91 7.82
C THR A 53 2.77 -6.65 8.23
N LYS A 54 2.98 -5.52 7.52
CA LYS A 54 2.05 -4.39 7.57
C LYS A 54 0.68 -4.90 7.08
N PRO A 55 -0.31 -5.15 7.96
CA PRO A 55 -1.48 -5.95 7.58
C PRO A 55 -2.38 -5.20 6.59
N GLY A 56 -2.40 -3.87 6.65
CA GLY A 56 -3.32 -3.04 5.88
C GLY A 56 -2.99 -2.87 4.39
N ILE A 57 -1.73 -3.02 3.98
CA ILE A 57 -1.33 -2.73 2.59
C ILE A 57 -1.53 -3.96 1.71
N ARG A 58 -1.01 -5.14 2.12
CA ARG A 58 -1.08 -6.36 1.31
C ARG A 58 -2.48 -6.98 1.22
N SER A 59 -3.26 -6.90 2.28
CA SER A 59 -4.62 -7.47 2.29
C SER A 59 -5.58 -6.62 1.45
N ALA A 60 -5.50 -5.30 1.55
CA ALA A 60 -6.25 -4.38 0.71
C ALA A 60 -5.86 -4.54 -0.77
N THR A 61 -4.57 -4.52 -1.11
CA THR A 61 -4.12 -4.70 -2.51
C THR A 61 -4.57 -6.03 -3.10
N ASN A 62 -4.48 -7.13 -2.34
CA ASN A 62 -4.94 -8.43 -2.81
C ASN A 62 -6.45 -8.48 -3.05
N LEU A 63 -7.23 -7.79 -2.21
CA LEU A 63 -8.68 -7.67 -2.38
C LEU A 63 -9.05 -6.83 -3.62
N LEU A 64 -8.31 -5.75 -3.88
CA LEU A 64 -8.56 -4.93 -5.08
C LEU A 64 -8.22 -5.70 -6.35
N LEU A 65 -7.08 -6.39 -6.36
CA LEU A 65 -6.66 -7.24 -7.48
C LEU A 65 -7.61 -8.42 -7.70
N SER A 66 -8.16 -9.02 -6.64
CA SER A 66 -9.10 -10.13 -6.79
C SER A 66 -10.45 -9.67 -7.31
N ALA A 67 -10.97 -8.52 -6.85
CA ALA A 67 -12.20 -7.93 -7.39
C ALA A 67 -12.04 -7.52 -8.85
N TYR A 68 -10.92 -6.87 -9.20
CA TYR A 68 -10.60 -6.53 -10.59
C TYR A 68 -10.53 -7.76 -11.49
N ARG A 69 -9.80 -8.81 -11.09
CA ARG A 69 -9.69 -10.04 -11.90
C ARG A 69 -10.99 -10.82 -12.01
N ARG A 70 -11.90 -10.69 -11.04
CA ARG A 70 -13.19 -11.40 -11.03
C ARG A 70 -14.26 -10.66 -11.82
N ASP A 71 -14.39 -9.36 -11.58
CA ASP A 71 -15.54 -8.55 -12.02
C ASP A 71 -15.18 -7.46 -13.05
N GLY A 72 -13.88 -7.24 -13.30
CA GLY A 72 -13.38 -6.26 -14.25
C GLY A 72 -13.26 -4.83 -13.70
N LEU A 73 -12.69 -3.95 -14.53
CA LEU A 73 -12.44 -2.55 -14.20
C LEU A 73 -13.73 -1.76 -13.96
N GLU A 74 -14.72 -1.93 -14.85
CA GLU A 74 -15.98 -1.17 -14.79
C GLU A 74 -16.71 -1.36 -13.46
N TYR A 75 -16.78 -2.61 -12.98
CA TYR A 75 -17.40 -2.90 -11.69
C TYR A 75 -16.66 -2.20 -10.55
N VAL A 76 -15.32 -2.30 -10.51
CA VAL A 76 -14.51 -1.69 -9.47
C VAL A 76 -14.64 -0.17 -9.49
N GLU A 77 -14.57 0.44 -10.67
CA GLU A 77 -14.75 1.88 -10.90
C GLU A 77 -16.12 2.34 -10.41
N GLN A 78 -17.20 1.70 -10.85
CA GLN A 78 -18.56 2.03 -10.41
C GLN A 78 -18.73 1.87 -8.89
N SER A 79 -18.14 0.81 -8.33
CA SER A 79 -18.18 0.56 -6.91
C SER A 79 -17.45 1.64 -6.09
N TYR A 80 -16.38 2.23 -6.62
CA TYR A 80 -15.71 3.36 -5.98
C TYR A 80 -16.46 4.67 -6.17
N LEU A 81 -16.96 4.92 -7.38
CA LEU A 81 -17.72 6.13 -7.68
C LEU A 81 -18.95 6.26 -6.78
N SER A 82 -19.68 5.16 -6.56
CA SER A 82 -20.84 5.13 -5.67
C SER A 82 -20.51 5.40 -4.20
N ARG A 83 -19.30 5.02 -3.74
CA ARG A 83 -18.89 5.13 -2.32
C ARG A 83 -18.14 6.40 -1.98
N LEU A 84 -17.31 6.90 -2.90
CA LEU A 84 -16.25 7.87 -2.59
C LEU A 84 -16.33 9.16 -3.42
N GLY A 85 -17.13 9.18 -4.49
CA GLY A 85 -17.14 10.24 -5.48
C GLY A 85 -15.91 10.22 -6.41
N PRO A 86 -15.90 11.04 -7.48
CA PRO A 86 -14.96 10.91 -8.60
C PRO A 86 -13.50 11.05 -8.17
N TYR A 87 -13.15 12.13 -7.47
CA TYR A 87 -11.77 12.41 -7.08
C TYR A 87 -11.17 11.30 -6.20
N ARG A 88 -11.90 10.85 -5.17
CA ARG A 88 -11.41 9.79 -4.29
C ARG A 88 -11.42 8.42 -4.98
N ALA A 89 -12.34 8.18 -5.91
CA ALA A 89 -12.31 6.98 -6.76
C ALA A 89 -11.02 6.95 -7.61
N GLY A 90 -10.62 8.09 -8.19
CA GLY A 90 -9.35 8.21 -8.92
C GLY A 90 -8.12 7.85 -8.08
N LEU A 91 -8.08 8.24 -6.80
CA LEU A 91 -6.99 7.87 -5.88
C LEU A 91 -6.98 6.36 -5.57
N GLN A 92 -8.15 5.72 -5.48
CA GLN A 92 -8.22 4.28 -5.23
C GLN A 92 -7.92 3.45 -6.48
N LEU A 93 -8.33 3.92 -7.65
CA LEU A 93 -7.92 3.35 -8.93
C LEU A 93 -6.42 3.45 -9.12
N PHE A 94 -5.80 4.58 -8.74
CA PHE A 94 -4.34 4.70 -8.73
C PHE A 94 -3.65 3.62 -7.87
N ASN A 95 -4.18 3.34 -6.67
CA ASN A 95 -3.65 2.27 -5.82
C ASN A 95 -3.83 0.88 -6.44
N LEU A 96 -4.91 0.64 -7.17
CA LEU A 96 -5.11 -0.60 -7.94
C LEU A 96 -4.11 -0.71 -9.09
N ALA A 97 -3.89 0.38 -9.84
CA ALA A 97 -2.92 0.40 -10.94
C ALA A 97 -1.49 0.07 -10.45
N LEU A 98 -1.07 0.66 -9.32
CA LEU A 98 0.20 0.30 -8.68
C LEU A 98 0.26 -1.18 -8.29
N ALA A 99 -0.85 -1.74 -7.83
CA ALA A 99 -0.90 -3.15 -7.46
C ALA A 99 -0.79 -4.08 -8.68
N LEU A 100 -1.38 -3.69 -9.82
CA LEU A 100 -1.27 -4.42 -11.09
C LEU A 100 0.15 -4.36 -11.65
N ASP A 101 0.77 -3.18 -11.63
CA ASP A 101 2.15 -2.99 -12.07
C ASP A 101 3.13 -3.83 -11.24
N HIS A 102 2.98 -3.83 -9.91
CA HIS A 102 3.75 -4.71 -9.02
C HIS A 102 3.47 -6.21 -9.24
N ALA A 103 2.30 -6.57 -9.78
CA ALA A 103 1.96 -7.94 -10.15
C ALA A 103 2.47 -8.32 -11.55
N GLY A 104 3.08 -7.39 -12.29
CA GLY A 104 3.58 -7.58 -13.65
C GLY A 104 2.52 -7.43 -14.75
N ASP A 105 1.30 -7.01 -14.42
CA ASP A 105 0.23 -6.74 -15.37
C ASP A 105 0.31 -5.27 -15.82
N GLN A 106 1.24 -4.99 -16.72
CA GLN A 106 1.52 -3.63 -17.20
C GLN A 106 0.39 -3.06 -18.05
N ASP A 107 -0.23 -3.88 -18.90
CA ASP A 107 -1.35 -3.47 -19.75
C ASP A 107 -2.58 -3.13 -18.91
N GLY A 108 -2.91 -3.98 -17.93
CA GLY A 108 -3.98 -3.70 -16.97
C GLY A 108 -3.68 -2.47 -16.12
N ALA A 109 -2.44 -2.31 -15.65
CA ALA A 109 -2.04 -1.12 -14.90
C ALA A 109 -2.23 0.17 -15.71
N LEU A 110 -1.84 0.17 -16.99
CA LEU A 110 -2.00 1.32 -17.88
C LEU A 110 -3.47 1.72 -18.07
N GLU A 111 -4.34 0.73 -18.31
CA GLU A 111 -5.77 0.99 -18.45
C GLU A 111 -6.35 1.64 -17.18
N VAL A 112 -5.97 1.11 -16.01
CA VAL A 112 -6.41 1.66 -14.73
C VAL A 112 -5.80 3.04 -14.44
N TYR A 113 -4.54 3.28 -14.85
CA TYR A 113 -3.93 4.62 -14.74
C TYR A 113 -4.68 5.65 -15.55
N ARG A 114 -5.13 5.33 -16.78
CA ARG A 114 -5.97 6.21 -17.60
C ARG A 114 -7.27 6.57 -16.89
N ARG A 115 -8.03 5.57 -16.40
CA ARG A 115 -9.26 5.83 -15.63
C ARG A 115 -8.99 6.68 -14.38
N ALA A 116 -7.93 6.38 -13.64
CA ALA A 116 -7.57 7.16 -12.47
C ALA A 116 -7.23 8.62 -12.80
N ALA A 117 -6.52 8.85 -13.91
CA ALA A 117 -6.18 10.18 -14.42
C ALA A 117 -7.43 10.95 -14.89
N ASP A 118 -8.37 10.28 -15.55
CA ASP A 118 -9.66 10.86 -15.97
C ASP A 118 -10.50 11.34 -14.76
N HIS A 119 -10.45 10.60 -13.65
CA HIS A 119 -11.07 11.00 -12.37
C HIS A 119 -10.29 12.07 -11.61
N GLY A 120 -9.23 12.62 -12.20
CA GLY A 120 -8.50 13.75 -11.65
C GLY A 120 -7.41 13.38 -10.65
N SER A 121 -6.95 12.11 -10.62
CA SER A 121 -5.86 11.68 -9.74
C SER A 121 -4.50 12.19 -10.24
N PRO A 122 -3.88 13.19 -9.59
CA PRO A 122 -2.61 13.73 -10.07
C PRO A 122 -1.45 12.71 -10.06
N PRO A 123 -1.32 11.77 -9.09
CA PRO A 123 -0.27 10.76 -9.19
C PRO A 123 -0.50 9.78 -10.35
N ALA A 124 -1.76 9.51 -10.75
CA ALA A 124 -2.03 8.68 -11.91
C ALA A 124 -1.65 9.40 -13.22
N MET A 125 -1.97 10.69 -13.33
CA MET A 125 -1.56 11.52 -14.48
C MET A 125 -0.05 11.50 -14.70
N VAL A 126 0.75 11.63 -13.63
CA VAL A 126 2.22 11.56 -13.73
C VAL A 126 2.72 10.20 -14.19
N ASN A 127 2.15 9.10 -13.68
CA ASN A 127 2.59 7.76 -14.06
C ASN A 127 2.16 7.41 -15.50
N LEU A 128 0.96 7.83 -15.91
CA LEU A 128 0.50 7.71 -17.29
C LEU A 128 1.40 8.51 -18.23
N ALA A 129 1.70 9.76 -17.90
CA ALA A 129 2.59 10.61 -18.68
C ALA A 129 4.01 10.03 -18.79
N TYR A 130 4.53 9.45 -17.72
CA TYR A 130 5.81 8.76 -17.74
C TYR A 130 5.78 7.57 -18.70
N TRP A 131 4.75 6.73 -18.61
CA TRP A 131 4.58 5.59 -19.50
C TRP A 131 4.49 6.01 -20.97
N LEU A 132 3.66 7.00 -21.29
CA LEU A 132 3.50 7.55 -22.64
C LEU A 132 4.82 8.11 -23.19
N SER A 133 5.59 8.81 -22.36
CA SER A 133 6.90 9.32 -22.74
C SER A 133 7.90 8.20 -23.05
N GLN A 134 7.87 7.07 -22.33
CA GLN A 134 8.71 5.91 -22.65
C GLN A 134 8.30 5.23 -23.97
N HIS A 135 7.05 5.37 -24.40
CA HIS A 135 6.51 4.75 -25.62
C HIS A 135 6.45 5.70 -26.82
N GLY A 136 7.04 6.89 -26.70
CA GLY A 136 7.16 7.85 -27.80
C GLY A 136 5.96 8.78 -27.98
N GLU A 137 4.94 8.67 -27.12
CA GLU A 137 3.73 9.51 -27.13
C GLU A 137 3.97 10.81 -26.33
N GLN A 138 4.97 11.59 -26.75
CA GLN A 138 5.46 12.75 -25.99
C GLN A 138 4.43 13.87 -25.85
N ASP A 139 3.60 14.09 -26.86
CA ASP A 139 2.60 15.17 -26.84
C ASP A 139 1.51 14.88 -25.81
N GLU A 140 1.00 13.65 -25.78
CA GLU A 140 0.01 13.22 -24.78
C GLU A 140 0.64 13.19 -23.37
N ALA A 141 1.89 12.75 -23.25
CA ALA A 141 2.61 12.78 -21.98
C ALA A 141 2.70 14.20 -21.40
N GLN A 142 3.06 15.20 -22.22
CA GLN A 142 3.14 16.59 -21.77
C GLN A 142 1.79 17.13 -21.31
N GLU A 143 0.71 16.79 -22.02
CA GLU A 143 -0.62 17.21 -21.63
C GLU A 143 -1.02 16.65 -20.25
N TRP A 144 -0.72 15.37 -19.98
CA TRP A 144 -0.97 14.78 -18.67
C TRP A 144 -0.09 15.38 -17.57
N TYR A 145 1.18 15.68 -17.86
CA TYR A 145 2.06 16.37 -16.90
C TYR A 145 1.60 17.79 -16.59
N ARG A 146 1.10 18.53 -17.60
CA ARG A 146 0.50 19.85 -17.43
C ARG A 146 -0.71 19.77 -16.51
N ARG A 147 -1.65 18.85 -16.79
CA ARG A 147 -2.84 18.63 -15.94
C ARG A 147 -2.48 18.26 -14.50
N ALA A 148 -1.45 17.44 -14.29
CA ALA A 148 -0.96 17.11 -12.94
C ALA A 148 -0.39 18.34 -12.21
N THR A 149 0.32 19.20 -12.93
CA THR A 149 0.88 20.46 -12.40
C THR A 149 -0.22 21.44 -12.02
N GLU A 150 -1.25 21.58 -12.86
CA GLU A 150 -2.44 22.40 -12.60
C GLU A 150 -3.23 21.93 -11.38
N ALA A 151 -3.25 20.61 -11.15
CA ALA A 151 -3.79 20.02 -9.92
C ALA A 151 -2.90 20.23 -8.68
N GLY A 152 -1.79 20.98 -8.79
CA GLY A 152 -0.87 21.31 -7.71
C GLY A 152 0.10 20.20 -7.35
N TYR A 153 0.28 19.19 -8.20
CA TYR A 153 1.13 18.04 -7.91
C TYR A 153 2.60 18.37 -8.16
N LYS A 154 3.36 18.58 -7.08
CA LYS A 154 4.77 19.03 -7.11
C LYS A 154 5.77 17.96 -7.58
N ARG A 155 5.33 16.72 -7.81
CA ARG A 155 6.21 15.59 -8.19
C ARG A 155 6.11 15.30 -9.69
N VAL A 156 6.09 16.35 -10.50
CA VAL A 156 6.18 16.30 -11.96
C VAL A 156 7.66 16.53 -12.35
N PRO A 157 8.23 15.81 -13.34
CA PRO A 157 9.60 16.04 -13.79
C PRO A 157 9.83 17.49 -14.26
N PRO A 158 11.02 18.08 -14.01
CA PRO A 158 11.33 19.42 -14.49
C PRO A 158 11.19 19.52 -16.02
N GLY A 159 10.52 20.57 -16.51
CA GLY A 159 10.32 20.82 -17.95
C GLY A 159 9.14 20.08 -18.59
N ALA A 160 8.31 19.37 -17.83
CA ALA A 160 7.19 18.60 -18.37
C ALA A 160 5.93 19.43 -18.72
N GLY A 161 5.87 20.70 -18.34
CA GLY A 161 4.77 21.63 -18.65
C GLY A 161 5.20 22.90 -19.37
N GLU A 162 6.45 22.97 -19.83
CA GLU A 162 7.04 24.16 -20.44
C GLU A 162 7.51 23.83 -21.87
N ARG A 163 6.63 24.03 -22.86
CA ARG A 163 6.99 24.25 -24.28
C ARG A 163 6.02 25.22 -24.92
#